data_AF-A0A3C0UHZ0-F1
#
_entry.id   AF-A0A3C0UHZ0-F1
#
_cell.length_a   1.000
_cell.length_b   1.000
_cell.length_c   1.000
_cell.angle_alpha   90.00
_cell.angle_beta   90.00
_cell.angle_gamma   90.00
#
_symmetry.space_group_name_H-M   'P 1'
#
loop_
_entity.id
_entity.type
_entity.pdbx_description
1 polymer ?
#
loop_
_entity_poly.entity_id
_entity_poly.type
_entity_poly.pdbx_seq_one_letter_code
_entity_poly.pdbx_strand_id
1 'polypeptide(L)' 'EVIEPDDGVTAIGSGGPYALAAARALVKHSDLPAAEIVRQALEIAADICVYTNSHITVEEL' A
#
# COMPACT_ATOMS: atom_id res chain seq x y z
N GLU A 1 -1.93 -15.81 13.82
CA GLU A 1 -3.18 -15.81 13.03
C GLU A 1 -2.78 -15.38 11.63
N VAL A 2 -3.08 -16.21 10.62
CA VAL A 2 -2.70 -15.92 9.23
C VAL A 2 -3.64 -14.84 8.73
N ILE A 3 -3.09 -13.66 8.42
CA ILE A 3 -3.84 -12.58 7.78
C ILE A 3 -3.72 -12.82 6.28
N GLU A 4 -4.68 -13.56 5.72
CA GLU A 4 -4.82 -13.72 4.27
C GLU A 4 -5.76 -12.63 3.74
N PRO A 5 -5.29 -11.74 2.86
CA PRO A 5 -6.14 -10.69 2.30
C PRO A 5 -7.06 -11.24 1.21
N ASP A 6 -8.36 -10.96 1.34
CA ASP A 6 -9.39 -11.35 0.35
C ASP A 6 -9.13 -10.76 -1.05
N ASP A 7 -8.43 -9.62 -1.12
CA ASP A 7 -8.16 -8.86 -2.33
C ASP A 7 -6.67 -8.79 -2.70
N GLY A 8 -5.85 -9.70 -2.15
CA GLY A 8 -4.43 -9.80 -2.48
C GLY A 8 -3.57 -8.65 -1.94
N VAL A 9 -4.13 -7.77 -1.10
CA VAL A 9 -3.43 -6.63 -0.51
C VAL A 9 -3.57 -6.62 1.01
N THR A 10 -2.45 -6.60 1.71
CA THR A 10 -2.39 -6.40 3.17
C THR A 10 -1.50 -5.20 3.48
N ALA A 11 -1.86 -4.43 4.51
CA ALA A 11 -1.02 -3.37 5.04
C ALA A 11 -1.00 -3.41 6.58
N ILE A 12 0.11 -3.00 7.17
CA ILE A 12 0.30 -2.91 8.63
C ILE A 12 0.94 -1.57 9.00
N GLY A 13 0.95 -1.26 10.30
CA GLY A 13 1.52 0.00 10.82
C GLY A 13 0.52 1.16 10.84
N SER A 14 0.99 2.33 11.31
CA SER A 14 0.14 3.51 11.53
C SER A 14 -0.44 4.12 10.24
N GLY A 15 0.26 3.98 9.12
CA GLY A 15 -0.22 4.36 7.78
C GLY A 15 -0.97 3.25 7.04
N GLY A 16 -1.09 2.05 7.66
CA GLY A 16 -1.63 0.85 7.03
C GLY A 16 -3.02 1.03 6.41
N PRO A 17 -4.02 1.60 7.12
CA PRO A 17 -5.35 1.81 6.55
C PRO A 17 -5.38 2.71 5.30
N TYR A 18 -4.50 3.70 5.23
CA TYR A 18 -4.42 4.62 4.08
C TYR A 18 -3.80 3.93 2.87
N ALA A 19 -2.67 3.24 3.08
CA ALA A 19 -2.01 2.45 2.06
C ALA A 19 -2.95 1.34 1.54
N LEU A 20 -3.66 0.64 2.43
CA LEU A 20 -4.60 -0.41 2.06
C LEU A 20 -5.73 0.14 1.18
N ALA A 21 -6.34 1.26 1.57
CA ALA A 21 -7.41 1.89 0.79
C ALA A 21 -6.93 2.32 -0.60
N ALA A 22 -5.76 2.97 -0.68
CA ALA A 22 -5.15 3.40 -1.94
C ALA A 22 -4.80 2.21 -2.85
N ALA A 23 -4.11 1.20 -2.31
CA ALA A 23 -3.72 0.01 -3.05
C ALA A 23 -4.94 -0.75 -3.59
N ARG A 24 -6.01 -0.92 -2.79
CA ARG A 24 -7.27 -1.53 -3.24
C ARG A 24 -7.91 -0.80 -4.40
N ALA A 25 -7.91 0.53 -4.37
CA ALA A 25 -8.43 1.34 -5.46
C ALA A 25 -7.58 1.16 -6.74
N LEU A 26 -6.26 1.19 -6.61
CA LEU A 26 -5.33 1.02 -7.74
C LEU A 26 -5.42 -0.38 -8.36
N VAL A 27 -5.49 -1.44 -7.55
CA VAL A 27 -5.69 -2.82 -8.04
C VAL A 27 -6.97 -2.93 -8.87
N LYS A 28 -8.04 -2.25 -8.46
CA LYS A 28 -9.35 -2.37 -9.12
C LYS A 28 -9.48 -1.49 -10.37
N HIS A 29 -8.74 -0.40 -10.45
CA HIS A 29 -9.00 0.69 -11.41
C HIS A 29 -7.78 1.12 -12.22
N SER A 30 -6.69 0.36 -12.19
CA SER A 30 -5.50 0.63 -12.99
C SER A 30 -4.86 -0.66 -13.48
N ASP A 31 -4.00 -0.54 -14.50
CA ASP A 31 -3.17 -1.64 -15.02
C ASP A 31 -1.72 -1.55 -14.50
N LEU A 32 -1.53 -0.94 -13.32
CA LEU A 32 -0.20 -0.75 -12.75
C LEU A 32 0.39 -2.09 -12.26
N PRO A 33 1.71 -2.31 -12.45
CA PRO A 33 2.38 -3.47 -11.85
C PRO A 33 2.37 -3.36 -10.32
N ALA A 34 2.45 -4.50 -9.63
CA ALA A 34 2.34 -4.57 -8.17
C ALA A 34 3.32 -3.64 -7.43
N ALA A 35 4.57 -3.57 -7.88
CA ALA A 35 5.59 -2.69 -7.29
C ALA A 35 5.20 -1.20 -7.38
N GLU A 36 4.52 -0.79 -8.46
CA GLU A 36 4.05 0.59 -8.63
C GLU A 36 2.82 0.86 -7.75
N ILE A 37 1.88 -0.09 -7.67
CA ILE A 37 0.73 0.01 -6.75
C ILE A 37 1.20 0.21 -5.32
N VAL A 38 2.16 -0.59 -4.86
CA VAL A 38 2.73 -0.51 -3.51
C VAL A 38 3.38 0.86 -3.29
N ARG A 39 4.19 1.35 -4.23
CA ARG A 39 4.86 2.64 -4.10
C ARG A 39 3.88 3.80 -4.01
N GLN A 40 2.93 3.88 -4.94
CA GLN A 40 1.91 4.92 -4.97
C GLN A 40 1.04 4.90 -3.69
N ALA A 41 0.67 3.71 -3.21
CA ALA A 41 -0.10 3.58 -1.97
C ALA A 41 0.67 4.02 -0.73
N LEU A 42 1.98 3.72 -0.66
CA LEU A 42 2.84 4.16 0.44
C LEU A 42 3.14 5.66 0.39
N GLU A 43 3.26 6.25 -0.80
CA GLU A 43 3.38 7.71 -0.97
C GLU A 43 2.13 8.43 -0.43
N ILE A 44 0.93 7.96 -0.78
CA ILE A 44 -0.33 8.49 -0.23
C ILE A 44 -0.37 8.33 1.30
N ALA A 45 0.08 7.19 1.83
CA ALA A 45 0.11 6.98 3.27
C ALA A 45 1.11 7.91 3.98
N ALA A 46 2.25 8.22 3.37
CA ALA A 46 3.25 9.16 3.87
C ALA A 46 2.73 10.60 3.91
N ASP A 47 1.87 11.00 2.97
CA ASP A 47 1.26 12.32 2.94
C ASP A 47 0.19 12.51 4.04
N ILE A 48 -0.41 11.42 4.54
CA ILE A 48 -1.52 11.46 5.50
C ILE A 48 -1.05 11.13 6.93
N CYS A 49 -0.17 10.15 7.09
CA CYS A 49 0.23 9.65 8.41
C CYS A 49 1.51 10.31 8.90
N VAL A 50 1.44 11.09 9.99
CA VAL A 50 2.61 11.77 10.60
C VAL A 50 3.74 10.82 11.05
N TYR A 51 3.47 9.52 11.15
CA TYR A 51 4.42 8.47 11.52
C TYR A 51 4.94 7.66 10.32
N THR A 52 4.53 8.01 9.10
CA THR A 52 4.97 7.37 7.85
C THR A 52 5.62 8.44 6.99
N ASN A 53 6.79 8.17 6.42
CA ASN A 53 7.53 9.14 5.61
C ASN A 53 7.68 8.63 4.17
N SER A 54 8.23 9.47 3.29
CA SER A 54 8.39 9.19 1.86
C SER A 54 9.66 8.43 1.49
N HIS A 55 10.44 7.93 2.46
CA HIS A 55 11.60 7.09 2.19
C HIS A 55 11.15 5.63 2.06
N ILE A 56 10.72 5.27 0.86
CA ILE A 56 10.05 4.00 0.58
C ILE A 56 11.03 3.02 -0.06
N THR A 57 11.12 1.82 0.50
CA THR A 57 11.79 0.66 -0.11
C THR A 57 10.74 -0.34 -0.59
N VAL A 58 10.85 -0.79 -1.83
CA VAL A 58 9.96 -1.80 -2.44
C VAL A 58 10.82 -2.99 -2.85
N GLU A 59 10.43 -4.19 -2.41
CA GLU A 59 11.08 -5.45 -2.72
C GLU A 59 10.10 -6.35 -3.50
N GLU A 60 10.60 -7.14 -4.46
CA GLU A 60 9.82 -8.03 -5.33
C GLU A 60 10.45 -9.44 -5.44
N LEU A 61 9.66 -10.43 -5.88
CA LEU A 61 10.05 -11.85 -6.03
C LEU A 61 10.24 -12.26 -7.48
#